data_AF-A0A453DAM7-F1
#
_entry.id   AF-A0A453DAM7-F1
#
_cell.length_a   1.000
_cell.length_b   1.000
_cell.length_c   1.000
_cell.angle_alpha   90.00
_cell.angle_beta   90.00
_cell.angle_gamma   90.00
#
_symmetry.space_group_name_H-M   'P 1'
#
loop_
_entity.id
_entity.type
_entity.pdbx_description
1 polymer ?
#
loop_
_entity_poly.entity_id
_entity_poly.type
_entity_poly.pdbx_seq_one_letter_code
_entity_poly.pdbx_strand_id
1 'polypeptide(L)'
;MSTATATTLASYPVARPRGRRTVRPPACAFHPEVARAVESLQAEFREVDRALALNSYRVSAAFRAARVAPHHFGGSTGYGHDDAGGREALDSVFAHVVGAEAAIVRPQFFSGTHAIACALFALLRPGHELLAVAGPPYDTLEEVIGIRGSDNVGSLKDFGITYREVPL
;
A
#
# COMPACT_ATOMS: atom_id res chain seq x y z
N MET A 1 -63.60 -56.79 7.76
CA MET A 1 -63.45 -55.56 8.57
C MET A 1 -61.99 -55.13 8.41
N SER A 2 -61.61 -53.99 7.86
CA SER A 2 -62.21 -52.66 7.89
C SER A 2 -61.82 -51.89 6.62
N THR A 3 -62.80 -51.21 6.03
CA THR A 3 -62.65 -50.18 4.99
C THR A 3 -61.94 -48.95 5.55
N ALA A 4 -60.95 -48.41 4.84
CA ALA A 4 -60.37 -47.10 5.13
C ALA A 4 -60.54 -46.17 3.92
N THR A 5 -61.16 -45.04 4.23
CA THR A 5 -61.75 -44.00 3.41
C THR A 5 -60.74 -43.23 2.57
N ALA A 6 -61.09 -42.92 1.32
CA ALA A 6 -60.36 -42.01 0.46
C ALA A 6 -60.58 -40.56 0.91
N THR A 7 -59.49 -39.84 1.22
CA THR A 7 -59.51 -38.39 1.47
C THR A 7 -59.00 -37.68 0.24
N THR A 8 -59.91 -36.95 -0.42
CA THR A 8 -59.65 -36.08 -1.58
C THR A 8 -58.77 -34.89 -1.16
N LEU A 9 -57.53 -34.84 -1.62
CA LEU A 9 -56.69 -33.65 -1.54
C LEU A 9 -57.06 -32.69 -2.68
N ALA A 10 -57.48 -31.49 -2.30
CA ALA A 10 -57.86 -30.41 -3.19
C ALA A 10 -56.70 -30.03 -4.13
N SER A 11 -57.00 -30.01 -5.43
CA SER A 11 -56.11 -29.55 -6.49
C SER A 11 -55.92 -28.03 -6.42
N TYR A 12 -54.71 -27.57 -6.08
CA TYR A 12 -54.32 -26.17 -6.26
C TYR A 12 -54.15 -25.84 -7.75
N PRO A 13 -54.56 -24.66 -8.22
CA PRO A 13 -54.39 -24.29 -9.61
C PRO A 13 -52.91 -24.08 -9.94
N VAL A 14 -52.38 -24.87 -10.88
CA VAL A 14 -51.05 -24.68 -11.45
C VAL A 14 -51.04 -23.37 -12.23
N ALA A 15 -50.35 -22.35 -11.72
CA ALA A 15 -50.09 -21.12 -12.45
C ALA A 15 -49.25 -21.42 -13.70
N ARG A 16 -49.77 -21.10 -14.89
CA ARG A 16 -49.02 -21.20 -16.15
C ARG A 16 -47.73 -20.35 -16.07
N PRO A 17 -46.58 -20.85 -16.56
CA PRO A 17 -45.36 -20.06 -16.56
C PRO A 17 -45.55 -18.87 -17.51
N ARG A 18 -45.60 -17.66 -16.96
CA ARG A 18 -45.48 -16.43 -17.75
C ARG A 18 -44.11 -16.45 -18.44
N GLY A 19 -44.11 -16.20 -19.74
CA GLY A 19 -42.94 -16.31 -20.60
C GLY A 19 -41.69 -15.71 -19.96
N ARG A 20 -40.65 -16.54 -19.81
CA ARG A 20 -39.31 -16.08 -19.43
C ARG A 20 -38.84 -15.10 -20.51
N ARG A 21 -38.90 -13.79 -20.21
CA ARG A 21 -38.03 -12.82 -20.87
C ARG A 21 -36.61 -13.30 -20.63
N THR A 22 -35.96 -13.78 -21.68
CA THR A 22 -34.52 -14.02 -21.67
C THR A 22 -33.84 -12.66 -21.55
N VAL A 23 -33.56 -12.23 -20.32
CA VAL A 23 -32.67 -11.10 -20.10
C VAL A 23 -31.30 -11.58 -20.53
N ARG A 24 -30.89 -11.19 -21.75
CA ARG A 24 -29.54 -11.46 -22.25
C ARG A 24 -28.60 -10.71 -21.31
N PRO A 25 -27.64 -11.38 -20.65
CA PRO A 25 -26.67 -10.67 -19.83
C PRO A 25 -25.96 -9.66 -20.74
N PRO A 26 -25.66 -8.44 -20.24
CA PRO A 26 -24.94 -7.47 -21.03
C PRO A 26 -23.61 -8.08 -21.50
N ALA A 27 -23.21 -7.80 -22.75
CA ALA A 27 -22.00 -8.36 -23.35
C ALA A 27 -20.71 -7.97 -22.60
N CYS A 28 -20.78 -6.92 -21.78
CA CYS A 28 -19.76 -6.47 -20.88
C CYS A 28 -20.38 -6.26 -19.49
N ALA A 29 -19.65 -6.61 -18.43
CA ALA A 29 -20.06 -6.35 -17.05
C ALA A 29 -20.05 -4.86 -16.69
N PHE A 30 -19.42 -4.01 -17.51
CA PHE A 30 -19.24 -2.59 -17.28
C PHE A 30 -20.09 -1.73 -18.22
N HIS A 31 -20.31 -0.47 -17.82
CA HIS A 31 -20.91 0.55 -18.67
C HIS A 31 -20.11 0.69 -19.99
N PRO A 32 -20.74 0.93 -21.16
CA PRO A 32 -20.05 0.96 -22.45
C PRO A 32 -18.87 1.96 -22.55
N GLU A 33 -18.92 3.07 -21.82
CA GLU A 33 -17.80 4.02 -21.76
C GLU A 33 -16.59 3.46 -21.02
N VAL A 34 -16.82 2.73 -19.93
CA VAL A 34 -15.77 2.04 -19.17
C VAL A 34 -15.18 0.92 -20.02
N ALA A 35 -16.01 0.15 -20.74
CA ALA A 35 -15.54 -0.89 -21.64
C ALA A 35 -14.58 -0.34 -22.72
N ARG A 36 -14.96 0.76 -23.38
CA ARG A 36 -14.10 1.44 -24.36
C ARG A 36 -12.80 1.97 -23.75
N ALA A 37 -12.86 2.55 -22.55
CA ALA A 37 -11.66 3.03 -21.86
C ALA A 37 -10.70 1.87 -21.52
N VAL A 38 -11.24 0.75 -21.01
CA VAL A 38 -10.46 -0.47 -20.72
C VAL A 38 -9.83 -1.05 -21.98
N GLU A 39 -10.56 -1.06 -23.10
CA GLU A 39 -10.02 -1.48 -24.39
C GLU A 39 -8.89 -0.57 -24.87
N SER A 40 -9.02 0.76 -24.70
CA SER A 40 -7.98 1.71 -25.09
C SER A 40 -6.70 1.62 -24.25
N LEU A 41 -6.78 1.12 -23.02
CA LEU A 41 -5.66 1.05 -22.07
C LEU A 41 -4.97 -0.33 -22.01
N GLN A 42 -5.31 -1.24 -22.95
CA GLN A 42 -4.78 -2.61 -22.91
C GLN A 42 -3.25 -2.68 -23.05
N ALA A 43 -2.62 -1.73 -23.75
CA ALA A 43 -1.17 -1.71 -23.90
C ALA A 43 -0.49 -1.34 -22.57
N GLU A 44 -1.01 -0.31 -21.91
CA GLU A 44 -0.55 0.20 -20.61
C GLU A 44 -0.71 -0.86 -19.52
N PHE A 45 -1.86 -1.55 -19.48
CA PHE A 45 -2.07 -2.64 -18.53
C PHE A 45 -1.06 -3.78 -18.72
N ARG A 46 -0.71 -4.13 -19.96
CA ARG A 46 0.33 -5.14 -20.22
C ARG A 46 1.71 -4.70 -19.74
N GLU A 47 2.06 -3.43 -19.85
CA GLU A 47 3.33 -2.92 -19.31
C GLU A 47 3.32 -2.94 -17.77
N VAL A 48 2.20 -2.57 -17.14
CA VAL A 48 2.01 -2.67 -15.69
C VAL A 48 2.13 -4.14 -15.23
N ASP A 49 1.53 -5.08 -15.95
CA ASP A 49 1.60 -6.51 -15.62
C ASP A 49 3.04 -7.05 -15.68
N ARG A 50 3.84 -6.60 -16.66
CA ARG A 50 5.26 -6.95 -16.73
C ARG A 50 6.05 -6.39 -15.54
N ALA A 51 5.82 -5.12 -15.20
CA ALA A 51 6.46 -4.50 -14.03
C ALA A 51 6.05 -5.20 -12.73
N LEU A 52 4.78 -5.57 -12.60
CA LEU A 52 4.25 -6.33 -11.47
C LEU A 52 4.93 -7.69 -11.34
N ALA A 53 5.06 -8.44 -12.43
CA ALA A 53 5.73 -9.74 -12.44
C ALA A 53 7.19 -9.63 -11.97
N LEU A 54 7.93 -8.64 -12.49
CA LEU A 54 9.31 -8.40 -12.10
C LEU A 54 9.45 -8.02 -10.62
N ASN A 55 8.61 -7.09 -10.14
CA ASN A 55 8.65 -6.64 -8.76
C ASN A 55 8.22 -7.73 -7.78
N SER A 56 7.23 -8.55 -8.16
CA SER A 56 6.80 -9.71 -7.37
C SER A 56 7.91 -10.75 -7.22
N TYR A 57 8.68 -10.97 -8.29
CA TYR A 57 9.88 -11.81 -8.25
C TYR A 57 10.94 -11.21 -7.31
N ARG A 58 11.24 -9.90 -7.41
CA ARG A 58 12.22 -9.22 -6.54
C ARG A 58 11.87 -9.36 -5.06
N VAL A 59 10.61 -9.14 -4.70
CA VAL A 59 10.12 -9.31 -3.32
C VAL A 59 10.26 -10.77 -2.89
N SER A 60 9.82 -11.71 -3.71
CA SER A 60 9.92 -13.14 -3.38
C SER A 60 11.37 -13.61 -3.21
N ALA A 61 12.28 -13.10 -4.05
CA ALA A 61 13.72 -13.36 -3.95
C ALA A 61 14.31 -12.77 -2.66
N ALA A 62 13.93 -11.54 -2.28
CA ALA A 62 14.35 -10.91 -1.04
C ALA A 62 13.94 -11.72 0.19
N PHE A 63 12.68 -12.17 0.26
CA PHE A 63 12.18 -13.02 1.35
C PHE A 63 12.97 -14.34 1.45
N ARG A 64 13.27 -14.96 0.31
CA ARG A 64 14.10 -16.18 0.27
C ARG A 64 15.54 -15.92 0.74
N ALA A 65 16.14 -14.82 0.29
CA ALA A 65 17.52 -14.46 0.67
C ALA A 65 17.64 -14.19 2.18
N ALA A 66 16.65 -13.49 2.76
CA ALA A 66 16.56 -13.26 4.20
C ALA A 66 16.09 -14.49 5.00
N ARG A 67 15.80 -15.62 4.33
CA ARG A 67 15.31 -16.88 4.94
C ARG A 67 14.11 -16.65 5.85
N VAL A 68 13.15 -15.83 5.41
CA VAL A 68 11.96 -15.52 6.20
C VAL A 68 11.18 -16.81 6.49
N ALA A 69 10.85 -17.03 7.76
CA ALA A 69 10.18 -18.23 8.26
C ALA A 69 9.17 -17.86 9.36
N PRO A 70 8.25 -18.77 9.75
CA PRO A 70 7.16 -18.46 10.66
C PRO A 70 7.54 -17.80 12.00
N HIS A 71 8.72 -18.10 12.54
CA HIS A 71 9.20 -17.53 13.80
C HIS A 71 9.48 -16.01 13.73
N HIS A 72 9.81 -15.47 12.55
CA HIS A 72 10.00 -14.02 12.36
C HIS A 72 8.69 -13.21 12.50
N PHE A 73 7.53 -13.87 12.47
CA PHE A 73 6.24 -13.23 12.71
C PHE A 73 5.83 -13.24 14.19
N GLY A 74 6.73 -13.71 15.08
CA GLY A 74 6.54 -13.57 16.52
C GLY A 74 6.47 -12.10 16.94
N GLY A 75 5.56 -11.78 17.84
CA GLY A 75 5.50 -10.45 18.44
C GLY A 75 6.61 -10.26 19.48
N SER A 76 7.11 -9.03 19.59
CA SER A 76 8.06 -8.61 20.64
C SER A 76 7.36 -7.65 21.62
N THR A 77 7.65 -7.76 22.92
CA THR A 77 7.18 -6.80 23.94
C THR A 77 8.36 -6.16 24.69
N GLY A 78 8.09 -5.11 25.47
CA GLY A 78 9.13 -4.39 26.22
C GLY A 78 10.17 -3.75 25.29
N TYR A 79 11.45 -3.94 25.60
CA TYR A 79 12.56 -3.42 24.79
C TYR A 79 12.65 -4.04 23.39
N GLY A 80 12.14 -5.26 23.22
CA GLY A 80 12.14 -5.96 21.94
C GLY A 80 13.51 -6.45 21.48
N HIS A 81 14.40 -6.84 22.39
CA HIS A 81 15.70 -7.46 22.07
C HIS A 81 15.57 -8.92 21.60
N ASP A 82 14.53 -9.63 22.05
CA ASP A 82 14.30 -11.04 21.72
C ASP A 82 13.11 -11.19 20.75
N ASP A 83 13.16 -10.52 19.59
CA ASP A 83 12.09 -10.56 18.58
C ASP A 83 12.26 -11.70 17.55
N ALA A 84 13.04 -12.72 17.90
CA ALA A 84 13.42 -13.82 17.02
C ALA A 84 14.07 -13.38 15.67
N GLY A 85 14.63 -12.16 15.61
CA GLY A 85 15.24 -11.61 14.40
C GLY A 85 14.24 -11.10 13.37
N GLY A 86 12.97 -10.92 13.75
CA GLY A 86 11.90 -10.51 12.84
C GLY A 86 12.12 -9.12 12.26
N ARG A 87 12.60 -8.16 13.06
CA ARG A 87 12.91 -6.78 12.61
C ARG A 87 14.08 -6.77 11.64
N GLU A 88 15.15 -7.48 11.95
CA GLU A 88 16.36 -7.55 11.12
C GLU A 88 16.06 -8.25 9.80
N ALA A 89 15.25 -9.31 9.82
CA ALA A 89 14.79 -9.98 8.61
C ALA A 89 13.99 -9.03 7.72
N LEU A 90 13.07 -8.22 8.30
CA LEU A 90 12.29 -7.24 7.55
C LEU A 90 13.16 -6.13 6.94
N ASP A 91 14.14 -5.63 7.71
CA ASP A 91 15.10 -4.63 7.21
C ASP A 91 15.92 -5.18 6.05
N SER A 92 16.42 -6.41 6.19
CA SER A 92 17.18 -7.09 5.14
C SER A 92 16.36 -7.27 3.86
N VAL A 93 15.09 -7.69 3.99
CA VAL A 93 14.17 -7.80 2.86
C VAL A 93 13.98 -6.45 2.17
N PHE A 94 13.69 -5.38 2.92
CA PHE A 94 13.47 -4.06 2.34
C PHE A 94 14.73 -3.51 1.68
N ALA A 95 15.89 -3.60 2.34
CA ALA A 95 17.18 -3.19 1.79
C ALA A 95 17.45 -3.88 0.44
N HIS A 96 17.20 -5.19 0.37
CA HIS A 96 17.34 -5.96 -0.87
C HIS A 96 16.36 -5.51 -1.96
N VAL A 97 15.09 -5.28 -1.61
CA VAL A 97 14.06 -4.86 -2.58
C VAL A 97 14.40 -3.49 -3.18
N VAL A 98 14.80 -2.53 -2.35
CA VAL A 98 15.09 -1.16 -2.80
C VAL A 98 16.51 -0.98 -3.34
N GLY A 99 17.39 -1.96 -3.13
CA GLY A 99 18.79 -1.91 -3.58
C GLY A 99 19.68 -1.03 -2.70
N ALA A 100 19.37 -0.92 -1.41
CA ALA A 100 20.17 -0.20 -0.43
C ALA A 100 21.08 -1.15 0.37
N GLU A 101 22.13 -0.61 0.97
CA GLU A 101 23.03 -1.38 1.86
C GLU A 101 22.34 -1.79 3.17
N ALA A 102 21.44 -0.94 3.67
CA ALA A 102 20.65 -1.15 4.87
C ALA A 102 19.30 -0.46 4.76
N ALA A 103 18.34 -0.89 5.58
CA ALA A 103 17.03 -0.26 5.72
C ALA A 103 16.60 -0.24 7.18
N ILE A 104 15.65 0.65 7.50
CA ILE A 104 14.99 0.69 8.80
C ILE A 104 13.47 0.73 8.58
N VAL A 105 12.80 -0.37 8.87
CA VAL A 105 11.35 -0.54 8.62
C VAL A 105 10.65 -0.80 9.95
N ARG A 106 9.92 0.21 10.43
CA ARG A 106 9.50 0.26 11.82
C ARG A 106 8.08 0.81 11.97
N PRO A 107 7.23 0.18 12.81
CA PRO A 107 5.93 0.76 13.17
C PRO A 107 6.06 2.04 14.01
N GLN A 108 7.26 2.33 14.53
CA GLN A 108 7.56 3.59 15.23
C GLN A 108 7.53 4.81 14.30
N PHE A 109 7.62 4.62 12.97
CA PHE A 109 7.34 5.70 12.02
C PHE A 109 5.83 5.86 11.82
N PHE A 110 5.26 6.88 12.46
CA PHE A 110 3.83 7.20 12.33
C PHE A 110 3.36 7.56 10.90
N SER A 111 4.25 8.06 10.03
CA SER A 111 3.92 8.46 8.66
C SER A 111 5.15 8.53 7.75
N GLY A 112 4.92 8.68 6.44
CA GLY A 112 5.99 8.95 5.47
C GLY A 112 6.72 10.26 5.75
N THR A 113 6.00 11.34 6.11
CA THR A 113 6.62 12.61 6.51
C THR A 113 7.50 12.44 7.75
N HIS A 114 7.09 11.63 8.73
CA HIS A 114 7.92 11.34 9.89
C HIS A 114 9.21 10.60 9.50
N ALA A 115 9.14 9.62 8.59
CA ALA A 115 10.34 8.91 8.12
C ALA A 115 11.33 9.84 7.40
N ILE A 116 10.83 10.74 6.54
CA ILE A 116 11.66 11.75 5.85
C ILE A 116 12.26 12.72 6.87
N ALA A 117 11.46 13.23 7.80
CA ALA A 117 11.94 14.13 8.85
C ALA A 117 13.07 13.47 9.68
N CYS A 118 12.88 12.22 10.12
CA CYS A 118 13.92 11.48 10.84
C CYS A 118 15.22 11.39 10.04
N ALA A 119 15.15 11.09 8.73
CA ALA A 119 16.34 11.03 7.89
C ALA A 119 17.04 12.40 7.78
N LEU A 120 16.28 13.49 7.60
CA LEU A 120 16.83 14.84 7.50
C LEU A 120 17.51 15.27 8.82
N PHE A 121 16.84 15.10 9.96
CA PHE A 121 17.42 15.42 11.27
C PHE A 121 18.61 14.53 11.65
N ALA A 122 18.60 13.25 11.21
CA ALA A 122 19.72 12.35 11.47
C ALA A 122 20.99 12.76 10.70
N LEU A 123 20.84 13.29 9.48
CA LEU A 123 21.95 13.57 8.57
C LEU A 123 22.44 15.04 8.62
N LEU A 124 21.54 16.00 8.83
CA LEU A 124 21.87 17.43 8.80
C LEU A 124 22.34 17.93 10.17
N ARG A 125 23.23 18.92 10.17
CA ARG A 125 23.82 19.54 11.36
C ARG A 125 23.79 21.06 11.23
N PRO A 126 23.89 21.82 12.34
CA PRO A 126 23.93 23.28 12.28
C PRO A 126 25.02 23.77 11.30
N GLY A 127 24.65 24.70 10.42
CA GLY A 127 25.50 25.21 9.34
C GLY A 127 25.45 24.42 8.02
N HIS A 128 24.76 23.27 7.97
CA HIS A 128 24.50 22.58 6.70
C HIS A 128 23.39 23.28 5.91
N GLU A 129 23.37 23.06 4.58
CA GLU A 129 22.30 23.49 3.67
C GLU A 129 21.54 22.27 3.12
N LEU A 130 20.21 22.30 3.19
CA LEU A 130 19.31 21.40 2.47
C LEU A 130 18.94 22.02 1.11
N LEU A 131 19.28 21.32 0.03
CA LEU A 131 18.95 21.74 -1.34
C LEU A 131 17.83 20.89 -1.94
N ALA A 132 16.67 21.50 -2.20
CA ALA A 132 15.60 20.89 -2.99
C ALA A 132 15.86 21.10 -4.49
N VAL A 133 16.03 20.01 -5.25
CA VAL A 133 16.42 20.04 -6.67
C VAL A 133 15.26 19.84 -7.64
N ALA A 134 14.04 19.63 -7.14
CA ALA A 134 12.86 19.28 -7.94
C ALA A 134 11.68 20.21 -7.64
N GLY A 135 11.96 21.50 -7.47
CA GLY A 135 10.96 22.48 -7.03
C GLY A 135 10.69 22.45 -5.53
N PRO A 136 9.61 23.11 -5.08
CA PRO A 136 9.25 23.14 -3.67
C PRO A 136 8.83 21.75 -3.17
N PRO A 137 9.10 21.42 -1.91
CA PRO A 137 8.64 20.19 -1.29
C PRO A 137 7.11 20.19 -1.16
N TYR A 138 6.54 19.01 -0.90
CA TYR A 138 5.11 18.93 -0.58
C TYR A 138 4.81 19.55 0.79
N ASP A 139 3.60 20.07 0.95
CA ASP A 139 3.15 20.95 2.04
C ASP A 139 3.55 20.55 3.46
N THR A 140 3.47 19.27 3.84
CA THR A 140 3.77 18.85 5.21
C THR A 140 5.27 18.90 5.55
N LEU A 141 6.15 18.91 4.54
CA LEU A 141 7.59 19.10 4.78
C LEU A 141 7.98 20.56 4.99
N GLU A 142 7.13 21.53 4.59
CA GLU A 142 7.42 22.95 4.80
C GLU A 142 7.62 23.29 6.28
N GLU A 143 6.81 22.68 7.16
CA GLU A 143 6.89 22.86 8.62
C GLU A 143 8.12 22.15 9.22
N VAL A 144 8.48 20.98 8.68
CA VAL A 144 9.70 20.25 9.08
C VAL A 144 10.94 21.07 8.74
N ILE A 145 10.96 21.71 7.57
CA ILE A 145 12.08 22.53 7.10
C ILE A 145 12.11 23.89 7.80
N GLY A 146 10.95 24.46 8.12
CA GLY A 146 10.82 25.82 8.68
C GLY A 146 10.60 26.90 7.60
N ILE A 147 10.01 26.51 6.46
CA ILE A 147 9.52 27.42 5.40
C ILE A 147 8.21 28.06 5.84
N ARG A 148 7.33 27.25 6.46
CA ARG A 148 6.02 27.62 6.99
C ARG A 148 5.97 27.31 8.49
N GLY A 149 5.20 28.08 9.25
CA GLY A 149 4.97 27.87 10.67
C GLY A 149 5.50 29.02 11.54
N SER A 150 5.44 28.83 12.86
CA SER A 150 6.01 29.74 13.85
C SER A 150 7.45 29.34 14.19
N ASP A 151 8.28 30.31 14.56
CA ASP A 151 9.63 30.06 15.05
C ASP A 151 9.60 29.19 16.34
N ASN A 152 10.65 28.39 16.57
CA ASN A 152 10.85 27.53 17.75
C ASN A 152 9.90 26.32 17.87
N VAL A 153 9.49 25.74 16.74
CA VAL A 153 8.73 24.47 16.73
C VAL A 153 9.63 23.24 16.60
N GLY A 154 10.95 23.44 16.50
CA GLY A 154 11.92 22.36 16.31
C GLY A 154 12.12 22.00 14.83
N SER A 155 11.94 22.97 13.92
CA SER A 155 12.20 22.83 12.50
C SER A 155 13.70 22.77 12.18
N LEU A 156 14.10 22.28 11.01
CA LEU A 156 15.51 22.27 10.59
C LEU A 156 16.15 23.67 10.70
N LYS A 157 15.40 24.71 10.32
CA LYS A 157 15.82 26.11 10.46
C LYS A 157 16.11 26.51 11.91
N ASP A 158 15.33 26.04 12.88
CA ASP A 158 15.57 26.29 14.32
C ASP A 158 16.90 25.68 14.80
N PHE A 159 17.35 24.60 14.14
CA PHE A 159 18.66 23.97 14.39
C PHE A 159 19.80 24.60 13.57
N GLY A 160 19.59 25.74 12.94
CA GLY A 160 20.61 26.45 12.16
C GLY A 160 20.97 25.79 10.83
N ILE A 161 20.05 25.00 10.27
CA ILE A 161 20.19 24.40 8.94
C ILE A 161 19.53 25.34 7.92
N THR A 162 20.23 25.70 6.86
CA THR A 162 19.68 26.54 5.79
C THR A 162 18.94 25.69 4.77
N TYR A 163 18.00 26.30 4.06
CA TYR A 163 17.24 25.65 2.99
C TYR A 163 17.31 26.50 1.72
N ARG A 164 17.49 25.83 0.59
CA ARG A 164 17.43 26.43 -0.75
C ARG A 164 16.69 25.50 -1.69
N GLU A 165 15.97 26.08 -2.64
CA GLU A 165 15.25 25.35 -3.68
C GLU A 165 15.63 25.83 -5.08
N VAL A 166 15.55 24.90 -6.03
CA VAL A 166 15.70 25.17 -7.47
C VAL A 166 14.31 25.06 -8.11
N PRO A 167 13.81 26.13 -8.75
CA PRO A 167 12.55 26.07 -9.51
C PRO A 167 12.57 25.02 -10.62
N LEU A 168 11.42 24.41 -10.89
CA LEU A 168 11.22 23.45 -11.99
C LEU A 168 11.18 24.12 -13.36
#